data_AF-S3DFZ8-F1
#
_entry.id   AF-S3DFZ8-F1
#
_cell.length_a   1.000
_cell.length_b   1.000
_cell.length_c   1.000
_cell.angle_alpha   90.00
_cell.angle_beta   90.00
_cell.angle_gamma   90.00
#
_symmetry.space_group_name_H-M   'P 1'
#
loop_
_entity.id
_entity.type
_entity.pdbx_description
1 polymer ?
#
loop_
_entity_poly.entity_id
_entity_poly.type
_entity_poly.pdbx_seq_one_letter_code
_entity_poly.pdbx_strand_id
1 'polypeptide(L)'
;MIVELNKLRNQIDTIDQQVLNLLSKRFFLVKKICRFKHKYGLPFYSPDREAFILKERSDEAIKLGLSPQFIRDILSQIINESMRCISRKE
;
A
#
# COMPACT_ATOMS: atom_id res chain seq x y z
N MET A 1 -16.15 28.42 -13.71
CA MET A 1 -16.53 27.98 -12.34
C MET A 1 -16.90 26.50 -12.27
N ILE A 2 -18.11 26.03 -12.63
CA ILE A 2 -18.46 24.59 -12.52
C ILE A 2 -17.58 23.69 -13.40
N VAL A 3 -17.24 24.17 -14.61
CA VAL A 3 -16.39 23.42 -15.56
C VAL A 3 -14.96 23.21 -15.04
N GLU A 4 -14.36 24.20 -14.37
CA GLU A 4 -13.01 24.09 -13.82
C GLU A 4 -12.97 23.15 -12.60
N LEU A 5 -14.00 23.23 -11.74
CA LEU A 5 -14.16 22.30 -10.63
C LEU A 5 -14.26 20.84 -11.13
N ASN A 6 -15.04 20.61 -12.18
CA ASN A 6 -15.17 19.26 -12.76
C ASN A 6 -13.85 18.78 -13.39
N LYS A 7 -13.06 19.66 -14.00
CA LYS A 7 -11.71 19.30 -14.49
C LYS A 7 -10.79 18.86 -13.36
N LEU A 8 -10.83 19.52 -12.21
CA LEU A 8 -10.03 19.14 -11.03
C LEU A 8 -10.50 17.80 -10.46
N ARG A 9 -11.81 17.58 -10.35
CA ARG A 9 -12.38 16.29 -9.90
C ARG A 9 -11.97 15.13 -10.81
N ASN A 10 -12.04 15.31 -12.12
CA ASN A 10 -11.61 14.28 -13.07
C ASN A 10 -10.11 13.94 -12.93
N GLN A 11 -9.27 14.90 -12.55
CA GLN A 11 -7.86 14.63 -12.25
C GLN A 11 -7.71 13.80 -10.97
N ILE A 12 -8.50 14.10 -9.93
CA ILE A 12 -8.55 13.28 -8.70
C ILE A 12 -9.02 11.87 -9.02
N ASP A 13 -10.10 11.70 -9.79
CA ASP A 13 -10.61 10.39 -10.19
C ASP A 13 -9.55 9.57 -10.94
N THR A 14 -8.77 10.24 -11.79
CA THR A 14 -7.65 9.62 -12.51
C THR A 14 -6.55 9.16 -11.55
N ILE A 15 -6.21 9.96 -10.55
CA ILE A 15 -5.23 9.61 -9.51
C ILE A 15 -5.75 8.42 -8.68
N ASP A 16 -7.01 8.45 -8.26
CA ASP A 16 -7.64 7.39 -7.49
C ASP A 16 -7.62 6.05 -8.25
N GLN A 17 -7.90 6.10 -9.56
CA GLN A 17 -7.79 4.93 -10.43
C GLN A 17 -6.34 4.39 -10.51
N GLN A 18 -5.34 5.28 -10.51
CA GLN A 18 -3.93 4.89 -10.46
C GLN A 18 -3.57 4.25 -9.12
N VAL A 19 -4.07 4.79 -8.00
CA VAL A 19 -3.89 4.20 -6.66
C VAL A 19 -4.43 2.78 -6.62
N LEU A 20 -5.64 2.53 -7.14
CA LEU A 20 -6.23 1.19 -7.22
C LEU A 20 -5.35 0.23 -8.05
N ASN A 21 -4.85 0.69 -9.20
CA ASN A 21 -3.97 -0.11 -10.05
C ASN A 21 -2.64 -0.45 -9.37
N LEU A 22 -2.06 0.49 -8.62
CA LEU A 22 -0.83 0.29 -7.86
C LEU A 22 -1.05 -0.69 -6.70
N LEU A 23 -2.16 -0.59 -5.98
CA LEU A 23 -2.53 -1.52 -4.92
C LEU A 23 -2.70 -2.95 -5.45
N SER A 24 -3.38 -3.11 -6.59
CA SER A 24 -3.52 -4.40 -7.26
C SER A 24 -2.16 -5.03 -7.60
N LYS A 25 -1.26 -4.25 -8.20
CA LYS A 25 0.12 -4.69 -8.49
C LYS A 25 0.87 -5.07 -7.21
N ARG A 26 0.76 -4.27 -6.15
CA ARG A 26 1.39 -4.54 -4.85
C ARG A 26 0.91 -5.87 -4.27
N PHE A 27 -0.40 -6.13 -4.26
CA PHE A 27 -0.94 -7.39 -3.74
C PHE A 27 -0.59 -8.61 -4.59
N PHE A 28 -0.44 -8.44 -5.90
CA PHE A 28 0.09 -9.49 -6.76
C PHE A 28 1.53 -9.87 -6.39
N LEU A 29 2.38 -8.87 -6.09
CA LEU A 29 3.75 -9.11 -5.61
C LEU A 29 3.77 -9.78 -4.24
N VAL A 30 2.90 -9.36 -3.31
CA VAL A 30 2.75 -10.04 -2.01
C VAL A 30 2.45 -11.53 -2.19
N LYS A 31 1.50 -11.89 -3.08
CA LYS A 31 1.20 -13.30 -3.36
C LYS A 31 2.41 -14.08 -3.87
N LYS A 32 3.25 -13.47 -4.71
CA LYS A 32 4.52 -14.08 -5.15
C LYS A 32 5.49 -14.29 -3.99
N ILE A 33 5.64 -13.28 -3.12
CA ILE A 33 6.48 -13.37 -1.92
C ILE A 33 5.98 -14.49 -0.99
N CYS A 34 4.67 -14.63 -0.81
CA CYS A 34 4.09 -15.69 0.00
C CYS A 34 4.39 -17.07 -0.58
N ARG A 35 4.19 -17.28 -1.89
CA ARG A 35 4.55 -18.55 -2.56
C ARG A 35 6.04 -18.86 -2.41
N PHE A 36 6.90 -17.85 -2.52
CA PHE A 36 8.32 -18.00 -2.28
C PHE A 36 8.60 -18.42 -0.84
N LYS A 37 8.10 -17.68 0.16
CA LYS A 37 8.29 -18.00 1.59
C LYS A 37 7.76 -19.39 1.94
N HIS A 38 6.59 -19.76 1.44
CA HIS A 38 6.02 -21.09 1.58
C HIS A 38 6.95 -22.19 1.04
N LYS A 39 7.46 -22.01 -0.19
CA LYS A 39 8.35 -22.97 -0.84
C LYS A 39 9.63 -23.23 -0.03
N TYR A 40 10.13 -22.24 0.69
CA TYR A 40 11.38 -22.33 1.45
C TYR A 40 11.17 -22.41 2.97
N GLY A 41 9.94 -22.59 3.46
CA GLY A 41 9.64 -22.68 4.89
C GLY A 41 9.97 -21.41 5.70
N LEU A 42 9.97 -20.24 5.06
CA LEU A 42 10.29 -18.97 5.70
C LEU A 42 9.06 -18.38 6.44
N PRO A 43 9.25 -17.69 7.59
CA PRO A 43 8.17 -17.05 8.31
C PRO A 43 7.41 -16.03 7.45
N PHE A 44 6.08 -16.12 7.43
CA PHE A 44 5.22 -15.14 6.75
C PHE A 44 5.25 -13.78 7.45
N TYR A 45 5.25 -13.80 8.79
CA TYR A 45 5.34 -12.59 9.61
C TYR A 45 6.78 -12.09 9.67
N SER A 46 6.97 -10.79 9.47
CA SER A 46 8.29 -10.14 9.47
C SER A 46 8.16 -8.72 10.03
N PRO A 47 8.09 -8.57 11.38
CA PRO A 47 7.81 -7.29 12.03
C PRO A 47 8.86 -6.23 11.71
N ASP A 48 10.13 -6.62 11.60
CA ASP A 48 11.22 -5.70 11.24
C ASP A 48 11.02 -5.11 9.85
N ARG A 49 10.47 -5.91 8.91
CA ARG A 49 10.18 -5.43 7.55
C ARG A 49 9.04 -4.43 7.55
N GLU A 50 8.01 -4.67 8.35
CA GLU A 50 6.89 -3.73 8.52
C GLU A 50 7.37 -2.42 9.14
N ALA A 51 8.10 -2.49 10.24
CA ALA A 51 8.66 -1.32 10.93
C ALA A 51 9.54 -0.47 9.99
N PHE A 52 10.38 -1.13 9.19
CA PHE A 52 11.19 -0.46 8.17
C PHE A 52 10.34 0.26 7.12
N ILE A 53 9.33 -0.42 6.54
CA ILE A 53 8.46 0.20 5.53
C ILE A 53 7.72 1.41 6.11
N LEU A 54 7.16 1.28 7.31
CA LEU A 54 6.40 2.37 7.94
C LEU A 54 7.30 3.57 8.25
N LYS A 55 8.53 3.34 8.74
CA LYS A 55 9.48 4.41 9.02
C LYS A 55 9.91 5.14 7.74
N GLU A 56 10.48 4.41 6.78
CA GLU A 56 11.05 5.02 5.57
C GLU A 56 9.98 5.80 4.78
N ARG A 57 8.77 5.25 4.66
CA ARG A 57 7.70 5.93 3.93
C ARG A 57 7.12 7.12 4.67
N SER A 58 7.15 7.12 6.00
CA SER A 58 6.79 8.30 6.80
C SER A 58 7.82 9.42 6.62
N ASP A 59 9.10 9.08 6.52
CA ASP A 59 10.17 10.05 6.25
C ASP A 59 10.08 10.63 4.83
N GLU A 60 9.73 9.79 3.84
CA GLU A 60 9.41 10.23 2.48
C GLU A 60 8.18 11.16 2.44
N ALA A 61 7.15 10.89 3.26
CA ALA A 61 5.93 11.69 3.31
C ALA A 61 6.21 13.16 3.68
N ILE A 62 7.12 13.40 4.64
CA ILE A 62 7.53 14.74 5.06
C ILE A 62 8.07 15.54 3.87
N LYS A 63 8.92 14.91 3.04
CA LYS A 63 9.54 15.53 1.87
C LYS A 63 8.51 15.91 0.79
N LEU A 64 7.37 15.23 0.76
CA LEU A 64 6.27 15.47 -0.16
C LEU A 64 5.20 16.41 0.43
N GLY A 65 5.39 16.95 1.63
CA GLY A 65 4.41 17.80 2.31
C GLY A 65 3.18 17.04 2.82
N LEU A 66 3.29 15.72 2.99
CA LEU A 66 2.23 14.85 3.50
C LEU A 66 2.41 14.61 5.00
N SER A 67 1.30 14.44 5.72
CA SER A 67 1.35 14.04 7.14
C SER A 67 1.99 12.65 7.28
N PRO A 68 3.10 12.51 8.02
CA PRO A 68 3.73 11.20 8.24
C PRO A 68 2.77 10.24 8.94
N GLN A 69 1.99 10.74 9.90
CA GLN A 69 1.01 9.93 10.62
C GLN A 69 -0.07 9.39 9.68
N PHE A 70 -0.58 10.23 8.78
CA PHE A 70 -1.58 9.80 7.78
C PHE A 70 -1.03 8.71 6.85
N ILE A 71 0.19 8.88 6.34
CA ILE A 71 0.83 7.89 5.48
C ILE A 71 1.10 6.58 6.23
N ARG A 72 1.53 6.66 7.49
CA ARG A 72 1.69 5.50 8.36
C ARG A 72 0.38 4.72 8.52
N ASP A 73 -0.73 5.42 8.76
CA ASP A 73 -2.05 4.80 8.94
C ASP A 73 -2.53 4.10 7.65
N ILE A 74 -2.39 4.75 6.50
CA ILE A 74 -2.71 4.15 5.19
C ILE A 74 -1.89 2.89 4.94
N LEU A 75 -0.56 2.99 5.12
CA LEU A 75 0.33 1.85 4.84
C LEU A 75 0.08 0.69 5.79
N SER A 76 -0.23 0.97 7.07
CA SER A 76 -0.60 -0.06 8.04
C SER A 76 -1.87 -0.80 7.60
N GLN A 77 -2.89 -0.10 7.11
CA GLN A 77 -4.10 -0.73 6.56
C GLN A 77 -3.79 -1.58 5.32
N ILE A 78 -2.96 -1.08 4.40
CA ILE A 78 -2.56 -1.84 3.21
C ILE A 78 -1.79 -3.11 3.59
N ILE A 79 -0.89 -3.05 4.56
CA ILE A 79 -0.14 -4.22 5.07
C ILE A 79 -1.09 -5.21 5.71
N ASN A 80 -1.98 -4.77 6.59
CA ASN A 80 -2.98 -5.62 7.24
C ASN A 80 -3.88 -6.32 6.23
N GLU A 81 -4.36 -5.61 5.21
CA GLU A 81 -5.19 -6.20 4.15
C GLU A 81 -4.40 -7.23 3.32
N SER A 82 -3.11 -6.98 3.09
CA SER A 82 -2.22 -7.94 2.45
C SER A 82 -2.19 -9.26 3.22
N MET A 83 -2.15 -9.22 4.55
CA MET A 83 -2.14 -10.39 5.42
C MET A 83 -3.48 -11.13 5.42
N ARG A 84 -4.61 -10.42 5.43
CA ARG A 84 -5.95 -11.04 5.33
C ARG A 84 -6.18 -11.75 4.01
N CYS A 85 -5.71 -11.17 2.91
CA CYS A 85 -5.79 -11.79 1.58
C CYS A 85 -4.97 -13.09 1.48
N ILE A 86 -3.95 -13.28 2.33
CA ILE A 86 -3.15 -14.51 2.40
C ILE A 86 -3.91 -15.61 3.15
N SER A 87 -4.53 -15.29 4.30
CA SER A 87 -5.24 -16.28 5.13
C SER A 87 -6.56 -16.79 4.55
N ARG A 88 -7.16 -16.09 3.57
CA ARG A 88 -8.43 -16.48 2.92
C ARG A 88 -8.28 -17.39 1.69
N LYS A 89 -7.06 -17.79 1.30
CA LYS A 89 -6.80 -18.59 0.09
C LYS A 89 -6.17 -19.97 0.36
N GLU A 90 -6.42 -20.53 1.53
CA GLU A 90 -6.25 -21.96 1.82
C GLU A 90 -7.59 -22.69 1.65
#